data_AF-A0A7V2TTX7-F1
#
_entry.id   AF-A0A7V2TTX7-F1
#
_cell.length_a   1.000
_cell.length_b   1.000
_cell.length_c   1.000
_cell.angle_alpha   90.00
_cell.angle_beta   90.00
_cell.angle_gamma   90.00
#
_symmetry.space_group_name_H-M   'P 1'
#
loop_
_entity.id
_entity.type
_entity.pdbx_description
1 polymer ?
#
loop_
_entity_poly.entity_id
_entity_poly.type
_entity_poly.pdbx_seq_one_letter_code
_entity_poly.pdbx_strand_id
1 'polypeptide(L)'
;MNPPTVISPGPLILCASDFHFGCNVWNPFRLFGKRMVGQINYHLRRKRKLNHTAASAFRMLLENQRPEALLALGDFTNIALPEEFQTARAFLDSLAETGTKIYALPGNHDVYTASVLRQRETDRWLGPYLPPDGIPSRARIPGVASVQFFPTVCPNLLSSRGALPAEGWQALESLAAQTGGDPILIASHYPLLDRTATYRQKWSHSLRQSEKVLDILRRCPRPLTFIA
;
A
#
# COMPACT_ATOMS: atom_id res chain seq x y z
N MET A 1 25.11 -9.20 16.81
CA MET A 1 24.18 -8.60 15.83
C MET A 1 24.99 -8.26 14.61
N ASN A 2 24.71 -8.85 13.45
CA ASN A 2 25.38 -8.44 12.22
C ASN A 2 24.89 -7.03 11.86
N PRO A 3 25.79 -6.09 11.50
CA PRO A 3 25.37 -4.78 11.04
C PRO A 3 24.47 -4.95 9.80
N PRO A 4 23.47 -4.06 9.60
CA PRO A 4 22.66 -4.10 8.40
C PRO A 4 23.57 -4.04 7.17
N THR A 5 23.38 -4.99 6.25
CA THR A 5 24.15 -5.10 5.01
C THR A 5 24.02 -3.79 4.26
N VAL A 6 25.13 -3.06 4.10
CA VAL A 6 25.17 -1.86 3.28
C VAL A 6 24.99 -2.31 1.84
N ILE A 7 23.80 -2.09 1.30
CA ILE A 7 23.48 -2.31 -0.11
C ILE A 7 24.32 -1.30 -0.90
N SER A 8 25.09 -1.76 -1.88
CA SER A 8 25.93 -0.92 -2.76
C SER A 8 25.16 0.25 -3.40
N PRO A 9 25.84 1.34 -3.83
CA PRO A 9 25.25 2.65 -4.08
C PRO A 9 24.59 2.73 -5.47
N GLY A 10 23.59 1.87 -5.68
CA GLY A 10 22.64 2.02 -6.78
C GLY A 10 21.40 2.78 -6.29
N PRO A 11 20.61 3.30 -7.23
CA PRO A 11 19.32 3.89 -6.89
C PRO A 11 18.43 2.91 -6.12
N LEU A 12 17.82 3.37 -5.04
CA LEU A 12 17.11 2.59 -4.04
C LEU A 12 15.65 3.07 -3.89
N ILE A 13 14.71 2.16 -4.13
CA ILE A 13 13.32 2.33 -3.72
C ILE A 13 13.08 1.45 -2.52
N LEU A 14 12.59 2.04 -1.43
CA LEU A 14 12.13 1.29 -0.27
C LEU A 14 10.62 1.03 -0.40
N CYS A 15 10.20 -0.21 -0.15
CA CYS A 15 8.79 -0.59 -0.15
C CYS A 15 8.39 -1.07 1.24
N ALA A 16 7.25 -0.60 1.75
CA ALA A 16 6.67 -1.02 3.01
C ALA A 16 5.15 -1.05 2.91
N SER A 17 4.51 -1.97 3.64
CA SER A 17 3.06 -2.19 3.60
C SER A 17 2.58 -2.69 4.96
N ASP A 18 1.26 -2.81 5.14
CA ASP A 18 0.63 -3.42 6.33
C ASP A 18 1.03 -2.75 7.66
N PHE A 19 0.91 -1.42 7.73
CA PHE A 19 1.26 -0.67 8.95
C PHE A 19 0.30 -0.96 10.11
N HIS A 20 -1.01 -1.09 9.82
CA HIS A 20 -2.11 -1.38 10.74
C HIS A 20 -2.06 -0.56 12.04
N PHE A 21 -1.93 0.76 11.93
CA PHE A 21 -2.10 1.66 13.09
C PHE A 21 -3.50 1.46 13.67
N GLY A 22 -3.56 1.21 14.98
CA GLY A 22 -4.81 1.04 15.70
C GLY A 22 -4.92 1.99 16.88
N CYS A 23 -6.16 2.24 17.30
CA CYS A 23 -6.46 3.12 18.42
C CYS A 23 -7.12 2.36 19.58
N ASN A 24 -7.18 2.98 20.76
CA ASN A 24 -7.86 2.40 21.93
C ASN A 24 -9.30 2.91 22.08
N VAL A 25 -10.08 2.86 21.00
CA VAL A 25 -11.50 3.23 21.02
C VAL A 25 -12.36 1.97 21.24
N TRP A 26 -13.16 1.95 22.31
CA TRP A 26 -14.05 0.84 22.67
C TRP A 26 -15.53 1.26 22.75
N ASN A 27 -15.93 2.21 21.92
CA ASN A 27 -17.32 2.65 21.82
C ASN A 27 -18.11 1.74 20.85
N PRO A 28 -19.12 0.98 21.31
CA PRO A 28 -19.89 0.06 20.45
C PRO A 28 -20.55 0.73 19.23
N PHE A 29 -21.01 1.98 19.37
CA PHE A 29 -21.63 2.73 18.26
C PHE A 29 -20.64 3.07 17.15
N ARG A 30 -19.35 3.16 17.47
CA ARG A 30 -18.26 3.40 16.50
C ARG A 30 -17.67 2.11 15.95
N LEU A 31 -17.83 1.01 16.70
CA LEU A 31 -17.30 -0.32 16.39
C LEU A 31 -18.35 -1.25 15.76
N PHE A 32 -19.43 -0.74 15.18
CA PHE A 32 -20.48 -1.59 14.63
C PHE A 32 -19.97 -2.56 13.54
N GLY A 33 -20.46 -3.80 13.58
CA GLY A 33 -20.14 -4.85 12.60
C GLY A 33 -18.67 -5.27 12.60
N LYS A 34 -18.05 -5.31 11.42
CA LYS A 34 -16.67 -5.80 11.24
C LYS A 34 -15.60 -4.98 11.97
N ARG A 35 -15.89 -3.72 12.35
CA ARG A 35 -14.97 -2.90 13.14
C ARG A 35 -14.74 -3.47 14.54
N MET A 36 -15.76 -4.07 15.19
CA MET A 36 -15.58 -4.72 16.49
C MET A 36 -14.62 -5.91 16.40
N VAL A 37 -14.82 -6.76 15.39
CA VAL A 37 -13.95 -7.91 15.14
C VAL A 37 -12.52 -7.46 14.83
N GLY A 38 -12.36 -6.42 14.01
CA GLY A 38 -11.06 -5.81 13.70
C GLY A 38 -10.37 -5.22 14.93
N GLN A 39 -11.11 -4.55 15.81
CA GLN A 39 -10.59 -3.99 17.05
C GLN A 39 -10.07 -5.07 18.00
N ILE A 40 -10.86 -6.13 18.21
CA ILE A 40 -10.44 -7.28 19.04
C ILE A 40 -9.18 -7.93 18.45
N ASN A 41 -9.16 -8.19 17.14
CA ASN A 41 -7.99 -8.77 16.48
C ASN A 41 -6.73 -7.89 16.60
N TYR A 42 -6.88 -6.57 16.58
CA TYR A 42 -5.76 -5.66 16.76
C TYR A 42 -5.12 -5.80 18.14
N HIS A 43 -5.91 -5.71 19.20
CA HIS A 43 -5.41 -5.81 20.56
C HIS A 43 -4.82 -7.19 20.88
N LEU A 44 -5.36 -8.26 20.29
CA LEU A 44 -4.86 -9.62 20.49
C LEU A 44 -3.58 -9.93 19.68
N ARG A 45 -3.44 -9.39 18.45
CA ARG A 45 -2.44 -9.90 17.48
C ARG A 45 -1.56 -8.85 16.81
N ARG A 46 -2.01 -7.59 16.68
CA ARG A 46 -1.34 -6.60 15.82
C ARG A 46 -0.74 -5.42 16.58
N LYS A 47 -1.25 -5.08 17.77
CA LYS A 47 -0.80 -3.94 18.59
C LYS A 47 0.72 -3.89 18.84
N ARG A 48 1.42 -5.02 18.78
CA ARG A 48 2.87 -5.11 19.03
C ARG A 48 3.75 -4.97 17.78
N LYS A 49 3.18 -4.95 16.57
CA LYS A 49 3.94 -5.00 15.31
C LYS A 49 4.59 -3.66 14.94
N LEU A 50 3.82 -2.57 14.98
CA LEU A 50 4.31 -1.22 14.68
C LEU A 50 4.20 -0.34 15.93
N ASN A 51 5.09 -0.60 16.88
CA ASN A 51 5.22 0.24 18.07
C ASN A 51 6.18 1.42 17.82
N HIS A 52 6.34 2.31 18.81
CA HIS A 52 7.25 3.45 18.70
C HIS A 52 8.68 3.06 18.31
N THR A 53 9.19 1.93 18.80
CA THR A 53 10.53 1.42 18.46
C THR A 53 10.65 1.01 16.99
N ALA A 54 9.62 0.35 16.44
CA ALA A 54 9.60 -0.02 15.03
C ALA A 54 9.48 1.23 14.13
N ALA A 55 8.67 2.21 14.53
CA ALA A 55 8.54 3.48 13.81
C ALA A 55 9.85 4.29 13.81
N SER A 56 10.54 4.37 14.96
CA SER A 56 11.83 5.06 15.03
C SER A 56 12.92 4.33 14.24
N ALA A 57 12.96 2.99 14.30
CA ALA A 57 13.88 2.20 13.48
C ALA A 57 13.62 2.39 11.98
N PHE A 58 12.35 2.49 11.56
CA PHE A 58 12.00 2.73 10.17
C PHE A 58 12.44 4.13 9.70
N ARG A 59 12.25 5.17 10.53
CA ARG A 59 12.77 6.50 10.24
C ARG A 59 14.29 6.51 10.11
N MET A 60 15.00 5.90 11.06
CA MET A 60 16.45 5.77 11.00
C MET A 60 16.92 5.02 9.75
N LEU A 61 16.16 4.02 9.29
CA LEU A 61 16.44 3.33 8.04
C LEU A 61 16.38 4.29 6.84
N LEU A 62 15.36 5.14 6.76
CA LEU A 62 15.27 6.15 5.69
C LEU A 62 16.41 7.18 5.76
N GLU A 63 16.75 7.66 6.96
CA GLU A 63 17.83 8.63 7.16
C GLU A 63 19.20 8.07 6.75
N ASN A 64 19.44 6.78 7.02
CA ASN A 64 20.70 6.10 6.72
C ASN A 64 20.81 5.67 5.26
N GLN A 65 19.74 5.10 4.69
CA GLN A 65 19.76 4.55 3.34
C GLN A 65 19.46 5.61 2.27
N ARG A 66 18.78 6.71 2.64
CA ARG A 66 18.42 7.83 1.77
C ARG A 66 17.81 7.38 0.43
N PRO A 67 16.76 6.55 0.44
CA PRO A 67 16.15 6.09 -0.80
C PRO A 67 15.54 7.26 -1.57
N GLU A 68 15.54 7.16 -2.90
CA GLU A 68 14.94 8.14 -3.81
C GLU A 68 13.43 8.21 -3.62
N ALA A 69 12.81 7.08 -3.27
CA ALA A 69 11.41 7.04 -2.87
C ALA A 69 11.08 5.93 -1.87
N LEU A 70 10.05 6.18 -1.07
CA LEU A 70 9.31 5.20 -0.30
C LEU A 70 7.96 4.92 -0.97
N LEU A 71 7.71 3.66 -1.29
CA LEU A 71 6.39 3.15 -1.67
C LEU A 71 5.71 2.55 -0.44
N ALA A 72 4.71 3.25 0.09
CA ALA A 72 3.93 2.84 1.26
C ALA A 72 2.61 2.21 0.79
N LEU A 73 2.55 0.88 0.68
CA LEU A 73 1.58 0.11 -0.10
C LEU A 73 0.35 -0.37 0.68
N GLY A 74 -0.10 0.45 1.65
CA GLY A 74 -1.45 0.34 2.21
C GLY A 74 -1.55 -0.35 3.55
N ASP A 75 -2.82 -0.50 3.96
CA ASP A 75 -3.24 -0.93 5.28
C ASP A 75 -2.59 -0.05 6.37
N PHE A 76 -2.75 1.27 6.21
CA PHE A 76 -2.29 2.23 7.20
C PHE A 76 -3.09 2.12 8.49
N THR A 77 -4.40 1.96 8.37
CA THR A 77 -5.33 1.85 9.49
C THR A 77 -5.72 0.40 9.73
N ASN A 78 -6.22 0.08 10.93
CA ASN A 78 -6.71 -1.26 11.24
C ASN A 78 -8.23 -1.41 11.04
N ILE A 79 -9.04 -0.37 11.32
CA ILE A 79 -10.49 -0.39 11.14
C ILE A 79 -11.05 0.90 10.51
N ALA A 80 -10.16 1.71 9.92
CA ALA A 80 -10.46 3.00 9.30
C ALA A 80 -11.20 3.96 10.24
N LEU A 81 -10.73 4.10 11.47
CA LEU A 81 -11.18 5.18 12.36
C LEU A 81 -10.32 6.45 12.14
N PRO A 82 -10.90 7.65 12.31
CA PRO A 82 -10.16 8.91 12.14
C PRO A 82 -8.88 8.99 12.98
N GLU A 83 -8.88 8.45 14.20
CA GLU A 83 -7.72 8.43 15.09
C GLU A 83 -6.58 7.57 14.53
N GLU A 84 -6.91 6.49 13.83
CA GLU A 84 -5.93 5.64 13.17
C GLU A 84 -5.31 6.37 11.97
N PHE A 85 -6.14 7.07 11.18
CA PHE A 85 -5.66 7.90 10.08
C PHE A 85 -4.79 9.05 10.55
N GLN A 86 -5.15 9.71 11.67
CA GLN A 86 -4.34 10.76 12.25
C GLN A 86 -2.95 10.23 12.66
N THR A 87 -2.91 9.03 13.26
CA THR A 87 -1.65 8.37 13.64
C THR A 87 -0.82 8.02 12.40
N ALA A 88 -1.46 7.44 11.37
CA ALA A 88 -0.82 7.12 10.11
C ALA A 88 -0.25 8.38 9.43
N ARG A 89 -1.02 9.48 9.44
CA ARG A 89 -0.60 10.74 8.87
C ARG A 89 0.63 11.32 9.59
N ALA A 90 0.59 11.38 10.92
CA ALA A 90 1.72 11.84 11.71
C ALA A 90 2.98 11.01 11.47
N PHE A 91 2.82 9.69 11.31
CA PHE A 91 3.93 8.81 10.94
C PHE A 91 4.51 9.17 9.57
N LEU A 92 3.67 9.29 8.53
CA LEU A 92 4.12 9.67 7.19
C LEU A 92 4.78 11.06 7.15
N ASP A 93 4.23 12.04 7.89
CA ASP A 93 4.84 13.36 8.06
C ASP A 93 6.24 13.25 8.65
N SER A 94 6.40 12.43 9.70
CA SER A 94 7.70 12.20 10.33
C SER A 94 8.71 11.52 9.40
N LEU A 95 8.26 10.74 8.41
CA LEU A 95 9.14 10.15 7.39
C LEU A 95 9.44 11.16 6.28
N ALA A 96 8.49 12.01 5.90
CA ALA A 96 8.70 13.04 4.88
C ALA A 96 9.76 14.06 5.31
N GLU A 97 9.89 14.32 6.62
CA GLU A 97 10.96 15.14 7.20
C GLU A 97 12.38 14.67 6.86
N THR A 98 12.58 13.40 6.49
CA THR A 98 13.90 12.90 6.08
C THR A 98 14.29 13.38 4.67
N GLY A 99 13.37 14.04 3.95
CA GLY A 99 13.55 14.46 2.56
C GLY A 99 13.23 13.37 1.53
N THR A 100 12.87 12.15 1.98
CA THR A 100 12.50 11.04 1.09
C THR A 100 11.14 11.32 0.44
N LYS A 101 11.05 11.13 -0.89
CA LYS A 101 9.77 11.20 -1.61
C LYS A 101 8.88 10.02 -1.20
N ILE A 102 7.66 10.27 -0.74
CA ILE A 102 6.74 9.21 -0.33
C ILE A 102 5.57 9.12 -1.31
N TYR A 103 5.25 7.90 -1.74
CA TYR A 103 4.03 7.57 -2.46
C TYR A 103 3.25 6.52 -1.66
N ALA A 104 2.05 6.89 -1.21
CA ALA A 104 1.15 6.04 -0.47
C ALA A 104 0.05 5.48 -1.39
N LEU A 105 -0.22 4.17 -1.26
CA LEU A 105 -1.43 3.55 -1.80
C LEU A 105 -2.30 3.08 -0.66
N PRO A 106 -3.61 3.32 -0.68
CA PRO A 106 -4.48 2.79 0.35
C PRO A 106 -4.59 1.26 0.26
N GLY A 107 -4.73 0.61 1.41
CA GLY A 107 -5.04 -0.80 1.51
C GLY A 107 -6.53 -1.07 1.77
N ASN A 108 -6.89 -2.34 1.91
CA ASN A 108 -8.27 -2.74 2.14
C ASN A 108 -8.81 -2.27 3.49
N HIS A 109 -7.93 -2.10 4.48
CA HIS A 109 -8.29 -1.54 5.77
C HIS A 109 -8.40 -0.01 5.75
N ASP A 110 -7.89 0.67 4.73
CA ASP A 110 -8.04 2.13 4.60
C ASP A 110 -9.34 2.50 3.89
N VAL A 111 -9.90 1.59 3.08
CA VAL A 111 -11.24 1.72 2.47
C VAL A 111 -12.26 0.81 3.16
N TYR A 112 -12.02 0.51 4.45
CA TYR A 112 -12.65 -0.61 5.15
C TYR A 112 -14.18 -0.55 5.12
N THR A 113 -14.79 0.63 5.17
CA THR A 113 -16.26 0.76 5.16
C THR A 113 -16.74 1.69 4.06
N ALA A 114 -17.98 1.49 3.62
CA ALA A 114 -18.62 2.40 2.66
C ALA A 114 -18.68 3.85 3.18
N SER A 115 -18.73 4.05 4.51
CA SER A 115 -18.70 5.39 5.10
C SER A 115 -17.37 6.10 4.85
N VAL A 116 -16.24 5.40 4.92
CA VAL A 116 -14.91 5.97 4.66
C VAL A 116 -14.83 6.48 3.24
N LEU A 117 -15.31 5.71 2.26
CA LEU A 117 -15.39 6.18 0.88
C LEU A 117 -16.30 7.39 0.72
N ARG A 118 -17.51 7.35 1.28
CA ARG A 118 -18.45 8.48 1.18
C ARG A 118 -17.90 9.76 1.81
N GLN A 119 -17.14 9.63 2.89
CA GLN A 119 -16.52 10.75 3.59
C GLN A 119 -15.14 11.12 3.04
N ARG A 120 -14.63 10.35 2.07
CA ARG A 120 -13.30 10.51 1.47
C ARG A 120 -12.19 10.60 2.54
N GLU A 121 -12.30 9.83 3.62
CA GLU A 121 -11.34 9.87 4.73
C GLU A 121 -9.92 9.50 4.24
N THR A 122 -9.81 8.48 3.39
CA THR A 122 -8.53 8.07 2.79
C THR A 122 -7.87 9.23 2.05
N ASP A 123 -8.61 9.90 1.15
CA ASP A 123 -8.11 11.05 0.39
C ASP A 123 -7.75 12.22 1.32
N ARG A 124 -8.56 12.46 2.34
CA ARG A 124 -8.36 13.54 3.30
C ARG A 124 -7.04 13.37 4.07
N TRP A 125 -6.79 12.17 4.58
CA TRP A 125 -5.66 11.93 5.48
C TRP A 125 -4.38 11.57 4.73
N LEU A 126 -4.48 10.70 3.72
CA LEU A 126 -3.33 10.23 2.94
C LEU A 126 -3.06 11.09 1.70
N GLY A 127 -3.98 11.98 1.32
CA GLY A 127 -3.94 12.79 0.08
C GLY A 127 -2.57 13.40 -0.24
N PRO A 128 -1.88 14.04 0.70
CA PRO A 128 -0.55 14.62 0.44
C PRO A 128 0.54 13.62 0.06
N TYR A 129 0.30 12.33 0.31
CA TYR A 129 1.20 11.23 -0.04
C TYR A 129 0.64 10.35 -1.16
N LEU A 130 -0.63 10.51 -1.55
CA LEU A 130 -1.13 9.84 -2.73
C LEU A 130 -0.36 10.32 -3.97
N PRO A 131 -0.27 9.49 -5.02
CA PRO A 131 0.28 9.96 -6.28
C PRO A 131 -0.47 11.22 -6.76
N PRO A 132 0.22 12.25 -7.29
CA PRO A 132 -0.38 13.56 -7.59
C PRO A 132 -1.60 13.49 -8.52
N ASP A 133 -1.58 12.57 -9.48
CA ASP A 133 -2.65 12.38 -10.47
C ASP A 133 -3.71 11.38 -10.00
N GLY A 134 -3.70 10.99 -8.72
CA GLY A 134 -4.61 9.99 -8.15
C GLY A 134 -4.18 8.55 -8.46
N ILE A 135 -5.12 7.61 -8.45
CA ILE A 135 -4.88 6.18 -8.74
C ILE A 135 -6.01 5.69 -9.65
N PRO A 136 -5.73 5.10 -10.83
CA PRO A 136 -4.43 4.74 -11.38
C PRO A 136 -3.64 5.96 -11.88
N SER A 137 -2.32 5.94 -11.70
CA SER A 137 -1.42 6.98 -12.20
C SER A 137 0.01 6.48 -12.36
N ARG A 138 0.90 7.33 -12.86
CA ARG A 138 2.32 7.03 -13.03
C ARG A 138 3.17 8.14 -12.43
N ALA A 139 4.21 7.76 -11.68
CA ALA A 139 5.28 8.67 -11.31
C ALA A 139 6.62 8.17 -11.87
N ARG A 140 7.52 9.09 -12.20
CA ARG A 140 8.90 8.77 -12.55
C ARG A 140 9.78 9.00 -11.32
N ILE A 141 10.58 8.00 -10.97
CA ILE A 141 11.65 8.15 -9.98
C ILE A 141 12.96 8.27 -10.77
N PRO A 142 13.55 9.48 -10.87
CA PRO A 142 14.71 9.73 -11.71
C PRO A 142 15.86 8.78 -11.40
N GLY A 143 16.45 8.21 -12.45
CA GLY A 143 17.56 7.25 -12.33
C GLY A 143 17.15 5.85 -11.89
N VAL A 144 15.87 5.58 -11.59
CA VAL A 144 15.42 4.28 -11.04
C VAL A 144 14.40 3.57 -11.93
N ALA A 145 13.16 4.07 -11.97
CA ALA A 145 12.06 3.40 -12.66
C ALA A 145 10.87 4.34 -12.89
N SER A 146 10.00 3.96 -13.82
CA SER A 146 8.63 4.49 -13.86
C SER A 146 7.74 3.61 -12.98
N VAL A 147 7.11 4.21 -11.97
CA VAL A 147 6.19 3.53 -11.06
C VAL A 147 4.76 3.73 -11.54
N GLN A 148 4.08 2.64 -11.84
CA GLN A 148 2.65 2.60 -12.13
C GLN A 148 1.89 2.23 -10.86
N PHE A 149 1.04 3.13 -10.39
CA PHE A 149 0.18 2.91 -9.23
C PHE A 149 -1.12 2.24 -9.66
N PHE A 150 -1.42 1.10 -9.04
CA PHE A 150 -2.45 0.19 -9.52
C PHE A 150 -3.63 0.05 -8.53
N PRO A 151 -4.86 0.46 -8.91
CA PRO A 151 -6.01 0.52 -8.01
C PRO A 151 -6.62 -0.87 -7.81
N THR A 152 -6.26 -1.56 -6.74
CA THR A 152 -6.79 -2.91 -6.46
C THR A 152 -7.71 -2.97 -5.25
N VAL A 153 -7.84 -1.88 -4.50
CA VAL A 153 -8.67 -1.83 -3.30
C VAL A 153 -10.11 -1.43 -3.61
N CYS A 154 -11.05 -2.14 -3.01
CA CYS A 154 -12.47 -1.82 -3.08
C CYS A 154 -13.13 -2.18 -1.74
N PRO A 155 -14.13 -1.41 -1.26
CA PRO A 155 -14.87 -1.78 -0.08
C PRO A 155 -15.64 -3.08 -0.33
N ASN A 156 -15.57 -3.96 0.66
CA ASN A 156 -16.18 -5.26 0.54
C ASN A 156 -16.82 -5.64 1.88
N LEU A 157 -18.08 -6.10 1.81
CA LEU A 157 -18.88 -6.43 2.98
C LEU A 157 -18.64 -7.86 3.47
N LEU A 158 -18.25 -8.76 2.57
CA LEU A 158 -18.21 -10.21 2.82
C LEU A 158 -16.79 -10.79 2.81
N SER A 159 -15.82 -10.07 2.29
CA SER A 159 -14.42 -10.50 2.20
C SER A 159 -13.46 -9.32 2.25
N SER A 160 -12.16 -9.58 2.30
CA SER A 160 -11.10 -8.58 2.14
C SER A 160 -10.47 -8.71 0.74
N ARG A 161 -11.25 -9.09 -0.27
CA ARG A 161 -10.76 -9.26 -1.64
C ARG A 161 -10.76 -7.94 -2.38
N GLY A 162 -9.66 -7.70 -3.10
CA GLY A 162 -9.52 -6.60 -4.03
C GLY A 162 -10.13 -6.90 -5.39
N ALA A 163 -10.32 -5.84 -6.17
CA ALA A 163 -10.75 -5.92 -7.56
C ALA A 163 -10.20 -4.73 -8.33
N LEU A 164 -10.01 -4.92 -9.62
CA LEU A 164 -9.61 -3.83 -10.51
C LEU A 164 -10.88 -3.12 -11.03
N PRO A 165 -11.05 -1.80 -10.78
CA PRO A 165 -12.16 -1.02 -11.34
C PRO A 165 -11.92 -0.72 -12.83
N ALA A 166 -12.90 -0.11 -13.50
CA ALA A 166 -12.88 0.09 -14.95
C ALA A 166 -11.67 0.92 -15.42
N GLU A 167 -11.37 1.99 -14.71
CA GLU A 167 -10.19 2.84 -14.91
C GLU A 167 -8.88 2.05 -14.73
N GLY A 168 -8.86 1.08 -13.81
CA GLY A 168 -7.71 0.20 -13.61
C GLY A 168 -7.47 -0.73 -14.81
N TRP A 169 -8.54 -1.25 -15.42
CA TRP A 169 -8.44 -2.04 -16.67
C TRP A 169 -7.93 -1.18 -17.82
N GLN A 170 -8.44 0.03 -17.99
CA GLN A 170 -7.99 0.95 -19.04
C GLN A 170 -6.51 1.32 -18.89
N ALA A 171 -6.06 1.58 -17.65
CA ALA A 171 -4.65 1.85 -17.36
C ALA A 171 -3.77 0.62 -17.65
N LEU A 172 -4.24 -0.59 -17.33
CA LEU A 172 -3.52 -1.83 -17.57
C LEU A 172 -3.32 -2.11 -19.07
N GLU A 173 -4.39 -1.97 -19.87
CA GLU A 173 -4.32 -2.17 -21.33
C GLU A 173 -3.42 -1.11 -21.98
N SER A 174 -3.56 0.15 -21.55
CA SER A 174 -2.69 1.25 -21.99
C SER A 174 -1.22 0.99 -21.67
N LEU A 175 -0.93 0.37 -20.52
CA LEU A 175 0.42 0.00 -20.10
C LEU A 175 0.99 -1.12 -20.99
N ALA A 176 0.19 -2.15 -21.26
CA ALA A 176 0.61 -3.30 -22.06
C ALA A 176 0.86 -2.94 -23.53
N ALA A 177 0.14 -1.95 -24.06
CA ALA A 177 0.31 -1.47 -25.43
C ALA A 177 1.54 -0.56 -25.65
N GLN A 178 2.15 -0.04 -24.57
CA GLN A 178 3.30 0.87 -24.70
C GLN A 178 4.59 0.13 -25.06
N THR A 179 5.21 0.54 -26.16
CA THR A 179 6.52 0.04 -26.61
C THR A 179 7.64 1.02 -26.24
N GLY A 180 8.76 0.49 -25.72
CA GLY A 180 9.93 1.29 -25.36
C GLY A 180 9.81 2.07 -24.04
N GLY A 181 10.94 2.56 -23.52
CA GLY A 181 11.04 3.30 -22.26
C GLY A 181 11.66 2.51 -21.10
N ASP A 182 11.78 3.17 -19.94
CA ASP A 182 12.41 2.64 -18.71
C ASP A 182 11.72 1.34 -18.21
N PRO A 183 12.34 0.51 -17.36
CA PRO A 183 11.63 -0.56 -16.67
C PRO A 183 10.40 -0.04 -15.90
N ILE A 184 9.35 -0.86 -15.83
CA ILE A 184 8.09 -0.50 -15.16
C ILE A 184 8.03 -1.19 -13.80
N LEU A 185 7.87 -0.40 -12.75
CA LEU A 185 7.53 -0.90 -11.43
C LEU A 185 6.02 -0.74 -11.22
N ILE A 186 5.30 -1.82 -10.99
CA ILE A 186 3.88 -1.78 -10.66
C ILE A 186 3.75 -1.85 -9.15
N ALA A 187 3.16 -0.82 -8.55
CA ALA A 187 2.87 -0.73 -7.14
C ALA A 187 1.39 -1.02 -6.90
N SER A 188 1.08 -2.00 -6.06
CA SER A 188 -0.28 -2.35 -5.67
C SER A 188 -0.34 -2.71 -4.19
N HIS A 189 -1.54 -2.77 -3.61
CA HIS A 189 -1.71 -3.30 -2.25
C HIS A 189 -1.89 -4.83 -2.26
N TYR A 190 -2.61 -5.37 -3.24
CA TYR A 190 -2.82 -6.81 -3.36
C TYR A 190 -1.71 -7.47 -4.19
N PRO A 191 -1.11 -8.57 -3.70
CA PRO A 191 -0.22 -9.39 -4.51
C PRO A 191 -0.93 -9.89 -5.77
N LEU A 192 -0.20 -9.85 -6.89
CA LEU A 192 -0.69 -10.40 -8.15
C LEU A 192 -0.76 -11.94 -8.10
N LEU A 193 0.25 -12.57 -7.51
CA LEU A 193 0.31 -14.03 -7.35
C LEU A 193 -0.18 -14.39 -5.95
N ASP A 194 -1.33 -15.04 -5.87
CA ASP A 194 -1.89 -15.54 -4.61
C ASP A 194 -1.25 -16.87 -4.16
N ARG A 195 -0.39 -17.46 -4.99
CA ARG A 195 0.37 -18.67 -4.68
C ARG A 195 1.76 -18.67 -5.33
N THR A 196 2.76 -18.96 -4.54
CA THR A 196 4.14 -19.27 -4.96
C THR A 196 4.63 -20.54 -4.26
N ALA A 197 5.90 -20.90 -4.43
CA ALA A 197 6.51 -22.02 -3.71
C ALA A 197 6.52 -21.83 -2.18
N THR A 198 6.63 -20.59 -1.72
CA THR A 198 6.78 -20.24 -0.29
C THR A 198 5.61 -19.41 0.26
N TYR A 199 4.70 -18.94 -0.59
CA TYR A 199 3.60 -18.07 -0.22
C TYR A 199 2.26 -18.62 -0.70
N ARG A 200 1.24 -18.51 0.15
CA ARG A 200 -0.15 -18.78 -0.25
C ARG A 200 -1.08 -17.81 0.46
N GLN A 201 -1.76 -16.99 -0.31
CA GLN A 201 -2.79 -16.09 0.19
C GLN A 201 -4.12 -16.82 0.32
N LYS A 202 -4.88 -16.48 1.37
CA LYS A 202 -6.26 -16.96 1.51
C LYS A 202 -7.12 -16.34 0.41
N TRP A 203 -8.01 -17.13 -0.17
CA TRP A 203 -8.97 -16.66 -1.16
C TRP A 203 -9.75 -15.41 -0.71
N SER A 204 -10.11 -15.30 0.57
CA SER A 204 -10.84 -14.15 1.12
C SER A 204 -10.01 -12.86 1.18
N HIS A 205 -8.72 -12.89 0.84
CA HIS A 205 -7.78 -11.76 0.86
C HIS A 205 -7.06 -11.58 -0.48
N SER A 206 -7.47 -12.26 -1.56
CA SER A 206 -6.80 -12.18 -2.86
C SER A 206 -7.42 -11.15 -3.79
N LEU A 207 -6.66 -10.74 -4.82
CA LEU A 207 -7.17 -9.98 -5.96
C LEU A 207 -8.06 -10.89 -6.83
N ARG A 208 -9.32 -10.48 -7.07
CA ARG A 208 -10.32 -11.32 -7.77
C ARG A 208 -9.94 -11.70 -9.19
N GLN A 209 -9.30 -10.80 -9.92
CA GLN A 209 -9.00 -10.95 -11.34
C GLN A 209 -7.48 -11.08 -11.61
N SER A 210 -6.72 -11.59 -10.63
CA SER A 210 -5.26 -11.69 -10.70
C SER A 210 -4.75 -12.39 -11.95
N GLU A 211 -5.35 -13.51 -12.35
CA GLU A 211 -4.93 -14.27 -13.55
C GLU A 211 -5.08 -13.43 -14.83
N LYS A 212 -6.23 -12.77 -15.01
CA LYS A 212 -6.46 -11.90 -16.17
C LYS A 212 -5.51 -10.70 -16.19
N VAL A 213 -5.20 -10.13 -15.02
CA VAL A 213 -4.19 -9.06 -14.91
C VAL A 213 -2.81 -9.58 -15.31
N LEU A 214 -2.42 -10.76 -14.81
CA LEU A 214 -1.15 -11.40 -15.15
C LEU A 214 -1.03 -11.68 -16.65
N ASP A 215 -2.09 -12.16 -17.29
CA ASP A 215 -2.08 -12.45 -18.72
C ASP A 215 -1.90 -11.20 -19.60
N ILE A 216 -2.46 -10.07 -19.18
CA ILE A 216 -2.24 -8.78 -19.87
C ILE A 216 -0.80 -8.30 -19.63
N LEU A 217 -0.31 -8.36 -18.39
CA LEU A 217 1.05 -7.95 -18.05
C LEU A 217 2.12 -8.78 -18.76
N ARG A 218 1.89 -10.08 -18.96
CA ARG A 218 2.79 -10.96 -19.73
C ARG A 218 2.98 -10.53 -21.19
N ARG A 219 2.03 -9.78 -21.75
CA ARG A 219 2.11 -9.25 -23.12
C ARG A 219 2.87 -7.93 -23.18
N CYS A 220 3.16 -7.32 -22.03
CA CYS A 220 3.91 -6.08 -21.99
C CYS A 220 5.33 -6.32 -22.54
N PRO A 221 5.77 -5.58 -23.57
CA PRO A 221 7.08 -5.80 -24.20
C PRO A 221 8.25 -5.30 -23.35
N ARG A 222 7.98 -4.68 -22.20
CA ARG A 222 8.97 -4.07 -21.31
C ARG A 222 9.20 -4.92 -20.07
N PRO A 223 10.42 -4.92 -19.50
CA PRO A 223 10.66 -5.48 -18.19
C PRO A 223 9.73 -4.83 -17.16
N LEU A 224 9.04 -5.69 -16.40
CA LEU A 224 8.11 -5.28 -15.36
C LEU A 224 8.43 -5.98 -14.05
N THR A 225 8.31 -5.23 -12.96
CA THR A 225 8.36 -5.74 -11.59
C THR A 225 7.06 -5.38 -10.91
N PHE A 226 6.38 -6.35 -10.31
CA PHE A 226 5.15 -6.12 -9.55
C PHE A 226 5.47 -6.20 -8.06
N ILE A 227 5.13 -5.16 -7.30
CA ILE A 227 5.32 -5.08 -5.85
C ILE A 227 3.98 -4.83 -5.17
N ALA A 228 3.72 -5.59 -4.12
CA ALA A 228 2.62 -5.43 -3.18
C ALA A 228 3.05 -5.78 -1.76
#